data_AF-A0A7X5WKV8-F1
#
_entry.id   AF-A0A7X5WKV8-F1
#
_cell.length_a   1.000
_cell.length_b   1.000
_cell.length_c   1.000
_cell.angle_alpha   90.00
_cell.angle_beta   90.00
_cell.angle_gamma   90.00
#
_symmetry.space_group_name_H-M   'P 1'
#
loop_
_entity.id
_entity.type
_entity.pdbx_description
1 polymer ?
#
loop_
_entity_poly.entity_id
_entity_poly.type
_entity_poly.pdbx_seq_one_letter_code
_entity_poly.pdbx_strand_id
1 'polypeptide(L)'
;SDHSRYREDPLGRLRRTAEFVGTTTFGSSADADAAVARVRQVHESVTGLAPDGRPYAANDPHLLLWVHCTEIDSFLRARQRYGATPLRPGTPGRYVAEMATVAERLGVTDPPRSRAGLRSTLIGFRPELHVGYQARDTVRFLAFPSLPWQMRPTYSIIFGAAASMLPRFARRMLWLPVAPLAEPLAIRPAATALMRTLDWALGPHPVAAGHRT
;
A
#
# COMPACT_ATOMS: atom_id res chain seq x y z
N SER A 1 -2.94 5.97 16.05
CA SER A 1 -4.36 5.66 16.27
C SER A 1 -5.20 6.90 16.56
N ASP A 2 -4.58 8.06 16.76
CA ASP A 2 -5.23 9.13 17.54
C ASP A 2 -6.05 10.13 16.70
N HIS A 3 -6.02 10.00 15.37
CA HIS A 3 -6.78 10.89 14.47
C HIS A 3 -7.71 10.16 13.50
N SER A 4 -7.89 8.84 13.65
CA SER A 4 -8.67 8.06 12.68
C SER A 4 -9.71 7.16 13.33
N ARG A 5 -10.95 7.32 12.87
CA ARG A 5 -12.04 6.32 12.93
C ARG A 5 -11.73 5.06 12.10
N TYR A 6 -10.49 4.54 12.10
CA TYR A 6 -10.15 3.36 11.28
C TYR A 6 -10.77 2.09 11.82
N ARG A 7 -11.05 2.07 13.12
CA ARG A 7 -11.73 0.96 13.79
C ARG A 7 -13.21 0.89 13.41
N GLU A 8 -13.81 2.04 13.08
CA GLU A 8 -15.24 2.16 12.74
C GLU A 8 -15.51 1.88 11.26
N ASP A 9 -14.56 2.19 10.36
CA ASP A 9 -14.72 2.00 8.90
C ASP A 9 -13.39 1.59 8.19
N PRO A 10 -12.88 0.37 8.41
CA PRO A 10 -11.67 -0.11 7.73
C PRO A 10 -11.84 -0.27 6.23
N LEU A 11 -13.01 -0.74 5.78
CA LEU A 11 -13.27 -1.00 4.37
C LEU A 11 -13.47 0.30 3.59
N GLY A 12 -14.13 1.31 4.17
CA GLY A 12 -14.24 2.62 3.54
C GLY A 12 -12.91 3.39 3.54
N ARG A 13 -12.03 3.21 4.54
CA ARG A 13 -10.63 3.68 4.46
C ARG A 13 -9.91 3.06 3.27
N LEU A 14 -9.95 1.73 3.14
CA LEU A 14 -9.32 1.03 2.01
C LEU A 14 -9.89 1.51 0.67
N ARG A 15 -11.21 1.71 0.58
CA ARG A 15 -11.89 2.25 -0.60
C ARG A 15 -11.39 3.65 -0.96
N ARG A 16 -11.24 4.56 0.02
CA ARG A 16 -10.74 5.93 -0.24
C ARG A 16 -9.31 5.94 -0.76
N THR A 17 -8.44 5.08 -0.23
CA THR A 17 -7.08 4.90 -0.78
C THR A 17 -7.14 4.32 -2.19
N ALA A 18 -7.94 3.28 -2.42
CA ALA A 18 -8.08 2.67 -3.75
C ALA A 18 -8.64 3.66 -4.79
N GLU A 19 -9.59 4.50 -4.39
CA GLU A 19 -10.16 5.57 -5.22
C GLU A 19 -9.12 6.65 -5.53
N PHE A 20 -8.33 7.07 -4.54
CA PHE A 20 -7.22 8.00 -4.75
C PHE A 20 -6.19 7.43 -5.74
N VAL A 21 -5.74 6.19 -5.53
CA VAL A 21 -4.78 5.50 -6.42
C VAL A 21 -5.37 5.35 -7.81
N GLY A 22 -6.63 4.91 -7.93
CA GLY A 22 -7.31 4.76 -9.21
C GLY A 22 -7.44 6.09 -9.96
N THR A 23 -7.84 7.15 -9.27
CA THR A 23 -8.01 8.49 -9.86
C THR A 23 -6.67 9.08 -10.31
N THR A 24 -5.63 8.98 -9.48
CA THR A 24 -4.30 9.51 -9.81
C THR A 24 -3.59 8.70 -10.89
N THR A 25 -3.95 7.44 -11.07
CA THR A 25 -3.34 6.54 -12.07
C THR A 25 -4.08 6.57 -13.41
N PHE A 26 -5.42 6.65 -13.41
CA PHE A 26 -6.25 6.48 -14.62
C PHE A 26 -7.18 7.65 -14.93
N GLY A 27 -7.31 8.62 -14.02
CA GLY A 27 -8.15 9.80 -14.21
C GLY A 27 -7.49 10.87 -15.09
N SER A 28 -8.24 11.95 -15.37
CA SER A 28 -7.68 13.12 -16.03
C SER A 28 -6.67 13.84 -15.12
N SER A 29 -5.80 14.69 -15.68
CA SER A 29 -4.91 15.51 -14.86
C SER A 29 -5.67 16.40 -13.87
N ALA A 30 -6.84 16.93 -14.27
CA ALA A 30 -7.71 17.72 -13.41
C ALA A 30 -8.28 16.89 -12.23
N ASP A 31 -8.70 15.65 -12.50
CA ASP A 31 -9.19 14.75 -11.44
C ASP A 31 -8.07 14.35 -10.48
N ALA A 32 -6.88 14.09 -11.00
CA ALA A 32 -5.69 13.80 -10.21
C ALA A 32 -5.31 14.99 -9.31
N ASP A 33 -5.31 16.22 -9.85
CA ASP A 33 -5.03 17.43 -9.08
C ASP A 33 -6.08 17.67 -7.99
N ALA A 34 -7.37 17.48 -8.31
CA ALA A 34 -8.43 17.58 -7.32
C ALA A 34 -8.31 16.51 -6.22
N ALA A 35 -7.93 15.28 -6.57
CA ALA A 35 -7.69 14.20 -5.61
C ALA A 35 -6.50 14.51 -4.69
N VAL A 36 -5.39 15.01 -5.24
CA VAL A 36 -4.23 15.46 -4.48
C VAL A 36 -4.59 16.60 -3.53
N ALA A 37 -5.31 17.61 -4.01
CA ALA A 37 -5.73 18.74 -3.19
C ALA A 37 -6.58 18.29 -1.99
N ARG A 38 -7.53 17.37 -2.21
CA ARG A 38 -8.34 16.77 -1.14
C ARG A 38 -7.49 16.05 -0.10
N VAL A 39 -6.51 15.23 -0.53
CA VAL A 39 -5.62 14.53 0.41
C VAL A 39 -4.81 15.52 1.24
N ARG A 40 -4.23 16.54 0.60
CA ARG A 40 -3.47 17.59 1.29
C ARG A 40 -4.31 18.32 2.34
N GLN A 41 -5.54 18.69 1.99
CA GLN A 41 -6.48 19.34 2.91
C GLN A 41 -6.81 18.45 4.11
N VAL A 42 -7.07 17.16 3.89
CA VAL A 42 -7.30 16.22 5.00
C VAL A 42 -6.07 16.14 5.89
N HIS A 43 -4.88 16.06 5.31
CA HIS A 43 -3.62 15.95 6.03
C HIS A 43 -3.25 17.20 6.84
N GLU A 44 -3.76 18.39 6.49
CA GLU A 44 -3.56 19.62 7.29
C GLU A 44 -4.07 19.46 8.73
N SER A 45 -5.17 18.72 8.90
CA SER A 45 -5.76 18.46 10.23
C SER A 45 -5.07 17.33 11.00
N VAL A 46 -4.19 16.55 10.36
CA VAL A 46 -3.58 15.36 10.96
C VAL A 46 -2.21 15.74 11.51
N THR A 47 -2.20 16.20 12.75
CA THR A 47 -1.00 16.56 13.50
C THR A 47 -1.08 15.97 14.91
N GLY A 48 0.06 15.69 15.53
CA GLY A 48 0.08 15.16 16.89
C GLY A 48 1.49 14.98 17.46
N LEU A 49 1.59 14.24 18.56
CA LEU A 49 2.86 13.88 19.19
C LEU A 49 3.06 12.35 19.09
N ALA A 50 4.27 11.94 18.73
CA ALA A 50 4.71 10.57 18.84
C ALA A 50 4.89 10.18 20.33
N PRO A 51 4.93 8.87 20.67
CA PRO A 51 5.13 8.41 22.05
C PRO A 51 6.37 8.96 22.77
N ASP A 52 7.39 9.34 22.01
CA ASP A 52 8.63 9.95 22.51
C ASP A 52 8.57 11.48 22.58
N GLY A 53 7.39 12.08 22.36
CA GLY A 53 7.15 13.52 22.43
C GLY A 53 7.47 14.28 21.15
N ARG A 54 7.98 13.63 20.10
CA ARG A 54 8.26 14.32 18.84
C ARG A 54 6.96 14.75 18.16
N PRO A 55 6.82 16.02 17.72
CA PRO A 55 5.68 16.43 16.92
C PRO A 55 5.72 15.76 15.54
N TYR A 56 4.55 15.47 14.99
CA TYR A 56 4.40 15.00 13.62
C TYR A 56 3.23 15.69 12.94
N ALA A 57 3.33 15.80 11.62
CA ALA A 57 2.27 16.24 10.73
C ALA A 57 2.19 15.28 9.55
N ALA A 58 0.98 14.95 9.08
CA ALA A 58 0.81 14.08 7.92
C ALA A 58 1.32 14.70 6.61
N ASN A 59 1.45 16.04 6.58
CA ASN A 59 2.05 16.79 5.46
C ASN A 59 3.57 16.99 5.59
N ASP A 60 4.22 16.38 6.59
CA ASP A 60 5.68 16.39 6.68
C ASP A 60 6.28 15.68 5.43
N PRO A 61 7.15 16.34 4.63
CA PRO A 61 7.69 15.76 3.40
C PRO A 61 8.47 14.45 3.60
N HIS A 62 9.14 14.29 4.74
CA HIS A 62 9.90 13.07 5.07
C HIS A 62 8.96 11.90 5.42
N LEU A 63 7.89 12.17 6.17
CA LEU A 63 6.86 11.16 6.46
C LEU A 63 6.03 10.81 5.21
N LEU A 64 5.73 11.79 4.36
CA LEU A 64 5.08 11.56 3.07
C LEU A 64 5.94 10.66 2.17
N LEU A 65 7.26 10.90 2.11
CA LEU A 65 8.20 10.07 1.36
C LEU A 65 8.15 8.61 1.83
N TRP A 66 8.15 8.38 3.14
CA TRP A 66 8.02 7.04 3.72
C TRP A 66 6.73 6.36 3.28
N VAL A 67 5.58 7.00 3.49
CA VAL A 67 4.27 6.43 3.16
C VAL A 67 4.19 6.11 1.67
N HIS A 68 4.56 7.05 0.81
CA HIS A 68 4.57 6.87 -0.64
C HIS A 68 5.45 5.68 -1.06
N CYS A 69 6.68 5.61 -0.56
CA CYS A 69 7.60 4.54 -0.92
C CYS A 69 7.08 3.16 -0.49
N THR A 70 6.50 3.05 0.72
CA THR A 70 5.91 1.78 1.17
C THR A 70 4.69 1.38 0.37
N GLU A 71 3.85 2.34 -0.02
CA GLU A 71 2.67 2.13 -0.85
C GLU A 71 3.06 1.59 -2.23
N ILE A 72 3.93 2.29 -2.96
CA ILE A 72 4.25 1.92 -4.33
C ILE A 72 5.06 0.61 -4.39
N ASP A 73 5.93 0.35 -3.41
CA ASP A 73 6.64 -0.94 -3.29
C ASP A 73 5.65 -2.09 -3.02
N SER A 74 4.65 -1.87 -2.16
CA SER A 74 3.62 -2.86 -1.85
C SER A 74 2.78 -3.22 -3.07
N PHE A 75 2.30 -2.22 -3.83
CA PHE A 75 1.54 -2.45 -5.06
C PHE A 75 2.36 -3.17 -6.12
N LEU A 76 3.61 -2.73 -6.34
CA LEU A 76 4.49 -3.37 -7.30
C LEU A 76 4.78 -4.84 -6.94
N ARG A 77 5.05 -5.13 -5.66
CA ARG A 77 5.26 -6.50 -5.17
C ARG A 77 4.02 -7.36 -5.34
N ALA A 78 2.84 -6.83 -4.98
CA ALA A 78 1.58 -7.54 -5.14
C ALA A 78 1.33 -7.87 -6.61
N ARG A 79 1.51 -6.90 -7.52
CA ARG A 79 1.35 -7.10 -8.97
C ARG A 79 2.33 -8.12 -9.52
N GLN A 80 3.58 -8.14 -9.05
CA GLN A 80 4.58 -9.12 -9.46
C GLN A 80 4.30 -10.52 -8.92
N ARG A 81 3.77 -10.64 -7.69
CA ARG A 81 3.57 -11.92 -7.02
C ARG A 81 2.27 -12.62 -7.43
N TYR A 82 1.20 -11.84 -7.58
CA TYR A 82 -0.18 -12.34 -7.72
C TYR A 82 -0.90 -11.90 -9.00
N GLY A 83 -0.30 -11.01 -9.81
CA GLY A 83 -0.91 -10.63 -11.08
C GLY A 83 -0.92 -11.79 -12.08
N ALA A 84 -1.99 -11.87 -12.89
CA ALA A 84 -2.23 -12.98 -13.80
C ALA A 84 -1.11 -13.21 -14.84
N THR A 85 -0.41 -12.14 -15.24
CA THR A 85 0.67 -12.17 -16.23
C THR A 85 1.94 -11.52 -15.69
N PRO A 86 3.13 -12.00 -16.07
CA PRO A 86 4.39 -11.33 -15.73
C PRO A 86 4.41 -9.87 -16.25
N LEU A 87 5.04 -8.97 -15.49
CA LEU A 87 5.29 -7.61 -15.96
C LEU A 87 6.32 -7.62 -17.09
N ARG A 88 6.09 -6.82 -18.13
CA ARG A 88 7.08 -6.62 -19.19
C ARG A 88 8.37 -6.02 -18.59
N PRO A 89 9.56 -6.35 -19.13
CA PRO A 89 10.81 -5.69 -18.75
C PRO A 89 10.67 -4.16 -18.77
N GLY A 90 11.31 -3.47 -17.83
CA GLY A 90 11.25 -2.01 -17.70
C GLY A 90 9.99 -1.45 -17.03
N THR A 91 8.84 -2.15 -17.08
CA THR A 91 7.58 -1.70 -16.44
C THR A 91 7.73 -1.31 -14.97
N PRO A 92 8.44 -2.09 -14.13
CA PRO A 92 8.63 -1.71 -12.73
C PRO A 92 9.36 -0.37 -12.54
N GLY A 93 10.34 -0.07 -13.40
CA GLY A 93 11.09 1.19 -13.33
C GLY A 93 10.24 2.37 -13.76
N ARG A 94 9.51 2.21 -14.87
CA ARG A 94 8.58 3.23 -15.37
C ARG A 94 7.47 3.54 -14.36
N TYR A 95 6.86 2.53 -13.77
CA TYR A 95 5.86 2.70 -12.71
C TYR A 95 6.38 3.58 -11.56
N VAL A 96 7.60 3.33 -11.07
CA VAL A 96 8.19 4.14 -10.00
C VAL A 96 8.42 5.58 -10.46
N ALA A 97 8.90 5.79 -11.69
CA ALA A 97 9.11 7.13 -12.24
C ALA A 97 7.80 7.92 -12.40
N GLU A 98 6.70 7.25 -12.81
CA GLU A 98 5.37 7.86 -12.94
C GLU A 98 4.79 8.22 -11.56
N MET A 99 4.95 7.35 -10.57
CA MET A 99 4.49 7.60 -9.21
C MET A 99 5.23 8.75 -8.51
N ALA A 100 6.49 9.02 -8.89
CA ALA A 100 7.24 10.16 -8.40
C ALA A 100 6.54 11.50 -8.67
N THR A 101 5.84 11.64 -9.81
CA THR A 101 5.06 12.85 -10.13
C THR A 101 3.88 13.03 -9.19
N VAL A 102 3.20 11.94 -8.78
CA VAL A 102 2.11 12.01 -7.80
C VAL A 102 2.66 12.39 -6.43
N ALA A 103 3.81 11.84 -6.04
CA ALA A 103 4.49 12.16 -4.79
C ALA A 103 4.87 13.65 -4.69
N GLU A 104 5.44 14.21 -5.76
CA GLU A 104 5.78 15.64 -5.84
C GLU A 104 4.54 16.51 -5.62
N ARG A 105 3.41 16.18 -6.27
CA ARG A 105 2.16 16.93 -6.12
C ARG A 105 1.59 16.84 -4.69
N LEU A 106 1.78 15.70 -4.02
CA LEU A 106 1.43 15.50 -2.61
C LEU A 106 2.34 16.26 -1.63
N GLY A 107 3.51 16.74 -2.08
CA GLY A 107 4.46 17.50 -1.26
C GLY A 107 5.71 16.72 -0.84
N VAL A 108 5.98 15.56 -1.46
CA VAL A 108 7.23 14.82 -1.26
C VAL A 108 8.39 15.55 -1.94
N THR A 109 9.49 15.75 -1.21
CA THR A 109 10.74 16.26 -1.75
C THR A 109 11.61 15.12 -2.30
N ASP A 110 12.07 15.26 -3.54
CA ASP A 110 12.98 14.30 -4.21
C ASP A 110 12.54 12.82 -4.14
N PRO A 111 11.33 12.47 -4.62
CA PRO A 111 10.88 11.08 -4.62
C PRO A 111 11.72 10.20 -5.57
N PRO A 112 11.90 8.90 -5.24
CA PRO A 112 12.69 8.00 -6.06
C PRO A 112 12.06 7.81 -7.44
N ARG A 113 12.84 8.00 -8.50
CA ARG A 113 12.42 7.81 -9.90
C ARG A 113 12.87 6.49 -10.52
N SER A 114 13.40 5.57 -9.70
CA SER A 114 13.84 4.26 -10.16
C SER A 114 13.63 3.19 -9.11
N ARG A 115 13.56 1.92 -9.52
CA ARG A 115 13.45 0.78 -8.59
C ARG A 115 14.63 0.71 -7.63
N ALA A 116 15.84 1.05 -8.10
CA ALA A 116 17.03 1.10 -7.28
C ALA A 116 16.92 2.22 -6.23
N GLY A 117 16.48 3.41 -6.65
CA GLY A 117 16.20 4.54 -5.76
C GLY A 117 15.18 4.18 -4.70
N LEU A 118 14.02 3.64 -5.09
CA LEU A 118 12.96 3.21 -4.17
C LEU A 118 13.48 2.23 -3.11
N ARG A 119 14.26 1.22 -3.55
CA ARG A 119 14.88 0.27 -2.63
C ARG A 119 15.86 0.96 -1.68
N SER A 120 16.67 1.88 -2.17
CA SER A 120 17.64 2.64 -1.37
C SER A 120 16.93 3.48 -0.31
N THR A 121 15.91 4.24 -0.71
CA THR A 121 15.07 5.06 0.18
C THR A 121 14.45 4.21 1.29
N LEU A 122 13.81 3.08 0.95
CA LEU A 122 13.24 2.16 1.95
C LEU A 122 14.28 1.54 2.89
N ILE A 123 15.52 1.32 2.43
CA ILE A 123 16.61 0.89 3.30
C ILE A 123 17.04 2.02 4.23
N GLY A 124 17.10 3.26 3.72
CA GLY A 124 17.45 4.46 4.47
C GLY A 124 16.53 4.72 5.66
N PHE A 125 15.23 4.46 5.52
CA PHE A 125 14.27 4.59 6.63
C PHE A 125 14.42 3.54 7.74
N ARG A 126 15.13 2.42 7.50
CA ARG A 126 15.18 1.30 8.47
C ARG A 126 15.62 1.69 9.89
N PRO A 127 16.67 2.51 10.09
CA PRO A 127 17.11 2.92 11.42
C PRO A 127 16.07 3.77 12.17
N GLU A 128 15.14 4.40 11.45
CA GLU A 128 14.10 5.26 12.03
C GLU A 128 12.85 4.47 12.46
N LEU A 129 12.73 3.20 12.05
CA LEU A 129 11.53 2.40 12.30
C LEU A 129 11.44 1.94 13.76
N HIS A 130 10.34 2.30 14.41
CA HIS A 130 10.02 1.89 15.78
C HIS A 130 8.64 1.26 15.83
N VAL A 131 8.52 0.12 16.53
CA VAL A 131 7.22 -0.53 16.77
C VAL A 131 6.74 -0.18 18.17
N GLY A 132 5.90 0.86 18.23
CA GLY A 132 5.16 1.23 19.44
C GLY A 132 3.82 0.49 19.57
N TYR A 133 3.06 0.85 20.61
CA TYR A 133 1.71 0.33 20.85
C TYR A 133 0.79 0.54 19.64
N GLN A 134 0.85 1.70 18.99
CA GLN A 134 0.00 2.04 17.84
C GLN A 134 0.18 1.07 16.66
N ALA A 135 1.43 0.67 16.39
CA ALA A 135 1.73 -0.29 15.32
C ALA A 135 1.21 -1.69 15.66
N ARG A 136 1.40 -2.14 16.91
CA ARG A 136 0.89 -3.44 17.39
C ARG A 136 -0.62 -3.51 17.39
N ASP A 137 -1.28 -2.43 17.82
CA ASP A 137 -2.74 -2.35 17.81
C ASP A 137 -3.28 -2.38 16.37
N THR A 138 -2.64 -1.68 15.44
CA THR A 138 -2.99 -1.73 14.01
C THR A 138 -2.83 -3.15 13.45
N VAL A 139 -1.72 -3.85 13.78
CA VAL A 139 -1.52 -5.25 13.37
C VAL A 139 -2.60 -6.16 13.95
N ARG A 140 -2.94 -6.01 15.24
CA ARG A 140 -3.99 -6.79 15.90
C ARG A 140 -5.34 -6.58 15.23
N PHE A 141 -5.68 -5.33 14.94
CA PHE A 141 -6.90 -4.97 14.23
C PHE A 141 -6.95 -5.60 12.83
N LEU A 142 -5.84 -5.58 12.09
CA LEU A 142 -5.76 -6.20 10.77
C LEU A 142 -5.80 -7.74 10.84
N ALA A 143 -5.20 -8.36 11.86
CA ALA A 143 -5.20 -9.81 12.03
C ALA A 143 -6.56 -10.35 12.49
N PHE A 144 -7.30 -9.56 13.27
CA PHE A 144 -8.59 -9.93 13.85
C PHE A 144 -9.65 -8.87 13.55
N PRO A 145 -10.01 -8.69 12.26
CA PRO A 145 -10.94 -7.63 11.90
C PRO A 145 -12.37 -7.97 12.34
N SER A 146 -13.15 -6.94 12.67
CA SER A 146 -14.57 -7.05 12.97
C SER A 146 -15.39 -7.22 11.67
N LEU A 147 -15.21 -8.35 10.99
CA LEU A 147 -15.94 -8.72 9.77
C LEU A 147 -16.97 -9.83 10.02
N PRO A 148 -18.09 -9.85 9.26
CA PRO A 148 -19.00 -10.98 9.20
C PRO A 148 -18.23 -12.27 8.91
N TRP A 149 -18.61 -13.38 9.55
CA TRP A 149 -17.83 -14.62 9.50
C TRP A 149 -17.64 -15.16 8.08
N GLN A 150 -18.59 -14.89 7.18
CA GLN A 150 -18.57 -15.28 5.76
C GLN A 150 -17.43 -14.60 4.98
N MET A 151 -17.02 -13.39 5.39
CA MET A 151 -15.95 -12.63 4.72
C MET A 151 -14.55 -12.99 5.26
N ARG A 152 -14.48 -13.62 6.44
CA ARG A 152 -13.21 -13.91 7.13
C ARG A 152 -12.27 -14.81 6.32
N PRO A 153 -12.72 -15.86 5.60
CA PRO A 153 -11.81 -16.69 4.80
C PRO A 153 -11.11 -15.89 3.70
N THR A 154 -11.86 -15.14 2.90
CA THR A 154 -11.32 -14.29 1.82
C THR A 154 -10.37 -13.24 2.38
N TYR A 155 -10.77 -12.57 3.46
CA TYR A 155 -9.90 -11.59 4.12
C TYR A 155 -8.61 -12.23 4.65
N SER A 156 -8.67 -13.44 5.22
CA SER A 156 -7.50 -14.14 5.75
C SER A 156 -6.48 -14.48 4.66
N ILE A 157 -6.95 -14.80 3.44
CA ILE A 157 -6.09 -15.00 2.27
C ILE A 157 -5.36 -13.68 1.92
N ILE A 158 -6.10 -12.57 1.87
CA ILE A 158 -5.54 -11.24 1.57
C ILE A 158 -4.52 -10.82 2.63
N PHE A 159 -4.87 -10.94 3.91
CA PHE A 159 -3.99 -10.61 5.03
C PHE A 159 -2.74 -11.51 5.03
N GLY A 160 -2.90 -12.81 4.82
CA GLY A 160 -1.79 -13.76 4.71
C GLY A 160 -0.86 -13.41 3.56
N ALA A 161 -1.41 -13.05 2.39
CA ALA A 161 -0.63 -12.60 1.23
C ALA A 161 0.17 -11.33 1.56
N ALA A 162 -0.48 -10.31 2.13
CA ALA A 162 0.16 -9.07 2.55
C ALA A 162 1.27 -9.30 3.59
N ALA A 163 0.99 -10.07 4.64
CA ALA A 163 1.97 -10.41 5.68
C ALA A 163 3.15 -11.20 5.11
N SER A 164 2.93 -12.07 4.12
CA SER A 164 3.98 -12.87 3.49
C SER A 164 4.92 -12.04 2.61
N MET A 165 4.44 -10.92 2.05
CA MET A 165 5.25 -10.01 1.22
C MET A 165 6.18 -9.10 2.03
N LEU A 166 5.91 -8.92 3.33
CA LEU A 166 6.73 -8.10 4.21
C LEU A 166 8.17 -8.66 4.32
N PRO A 167 9.20 -7.79 4.30
CA PRO A 167 10.56 -8.20 4.59
C PRO A 167 10.68 -8.90 5.95
N ARG A 168 11.60 -9.86 6.06
CA ARG A 168 11.81 -10.64 7.31
C ARG A 168 12.03 -9.76 8.54
N PHE A 169 12.74 -8.65 8.41
CA PHE A 169 12.97 -7.74 9.54
C PHE A 169 11.65 -7.09 10.01
N ALA A 170 10.80 -6.61 9.08
CA ALA A 170 9.53 -5.99 9.39
C ALA A 170 8.57 -6.99 10.07
N ARG A 171 8.49 -8.22 9.56
CA ARG A 171 7.70 -9.29 10.21
C ARG A 171 8.14 -9.57 11.64
N ARG A 172 9.46 -9.59 11.89
CA ARG A 172 10.02 -9.75 13.24
C ARG A 172 9.67 -8.57 14.14
N MET A 173 9.80 -7.34 13.66
CA MET A 173 9.44 -6.14 14.42
C MET A 173 7.96 -6.10 14.80
N LEU A 174 7.08 -6.53 13.87
CA LEU A 174 5.62 -6.53 14.04
C LEU A 174 5.07 -7.78 14.74
N TRP A 175 5.91 -8.73 15.12
CA TRP A 175 5.51 -10.03 15.67
C TRP A 175 4.47 -10.76 14.78
N LEU A 176 4.73 -10.76 13.48
CA LEU A 176 3.91 -11.44 12.48
C LEU A 176 4.60 -12.75 12.03
N PRO A 177 4.42 -13.87 12.76
CA PRO A 177 4.95 -15.15 12.32
C PRO A 177 4.22 -15.61 11.06
N VAL A 178 4.96 -15.79 9.98
CA VAL A 178 4.49 -16.46 8.77
C VAL A 178 5.31 -17.72 8.62
N ALA A 179 4.66 -18.89 8.68
CA ALA A 179 5.36 -20.16 8.57
C ALA A 179 6.12 -20.22 7.23
N PRO A 180 7.39 -20.69 7.20
CA PRO A 180 8.24 -20.63 6.01
C PRO A 180 7.62 -21.24 4.75
N LEU A 181 6.80 -22.28 4.92
CA LEU A 181 6.13 -23.00 3.83
C LEU A 181 4.67 -22.57 3.60
N ALA A 182 4.07 -21.77 4.49
CA ALA A 182 2.70 -21.30 4.31
C ALA A 182 2.56 -20.44 3.05
N GLU A 183 3.59 -19.63 2.73
CA GLU A 183 3.59 -18.77 1.55
C GLU A 183 3.51 -19.55 0.23
N PRO A 184 4.46 -20.46 -0.09
CA PRO A 184 4.42 -21.21 -1.34
C PRO A 184 3.32 -22.29 -1.38
N LEU A 185 2.97 -22.91 -0.25
CA LEU A 185 2.07 -24.08 -0.25
C LEU A 185 0.58 -23.73 -0.10
N ALA A 186 0.24 -22.62 0.55
CA ALA A 186 -1.16 -22.30 0.85
C ALA A 186 -1.54 -20.89 0.40
N ILE A 187 -0.80 -19.87 0.87
CA ILE A 187 -1.15 -18.46 0.67
C ILE A 187 -1.07 -18.07 -0.80
N ARG A 188 0.04 -18.40 -1.48
CA ARG A 188 0.23 -18.00 -2.88
C ARG A 188 -0.76 -18.69 -3.83
N PRO A 189 -0.98 -20.02 -3.75
CA PRO A 189 -2.02 -20.67 -4.53
C PRO A 189 -3.42 -20.07 -4.28
N ALA A 190 -3.80 -19.88 -3.01
CA ALA A 190 -5.11 -19.33 -2.65
C ALA A 190 -5.31 -17.89 -3.15
N ALA A 191 -4.31 -17.01 -2.95
CA ALA A 191 -4.36 -15.63 -3.44
C ALA A 191 -4.39 -15.57 -4.97
N THR A 192 -3.64 -16.44 -5.65
CA THR A 192 -3.64 -16.52 -7.12
C THR A 192 -5.00 -16.98 -7.63
N ALA A 193 -5.61 -18.00 -7.02
CA ALA A 193 -6.95 -18.45 -7.37
C ALA A 193 -7.98 -17.34 -7.19
N LEU A 194 -7.95 -16.65 -6.04
CA LEU A 194 -8.83 -15.51 -5.76
C LEU A 194 -8.71 -14.41 -6.83
N MET A 195 -7.48 -14.00 -7.18
CA MET A 195 -7.26 -12.98 -8.22
C MET A 195 -7.80 -13.43 -9.58
N ARG A 196 -7.58 -14.69 -9.97
CA ARG A 196 -8.11 -15.22 -11.25
C ARG A 196 -9.62 -15.28 -11.28
N THR A 197 -10.26 -15.60 -10.15
CA THR A 197 -11.73 -15.58 -10.03
C THR A 197 -12.26 -14.16 -10.16
N LEU A 198 -11.59 -13.17 -9.55
CA LEU A 198 -11.93 -11.76 -9.69
C LEU A 198 -11.76 -11.27 -11.13
N ASP A 199 -10.63 -11.58 -11.77
CA ASP A 199 -10.37 -11.22 -13.17
C ASP A 199 -11.44 -11.83 -14.11
N TRP A 200 -11.83 -13.09 -13.87
CA TRP A 200 -12.89 -13.75 -14.64
C TRP A 200 -14.26 -13.09 -14.41
N ALA A 201 -14.61 -12.79 -13.16
CA ALA A 201 -15.91 -12.22 -12.81
C ALA A 201 -16.08 -10.75 -13.25
N LEU A 202 -15.00 -9.97 -13.18
CA LEU A 202 -14.98 -8.55 -13.58
C LEU A 202 -14.80 -8.36 -15.09
N GLY A 203 -14.38 -9.42 -15.81
CA GLY A 203 -14.12 -9.38 -17.24
C GLY A 203 -12.85 -8.59 -17.60
N PRO A 204 -12.52 -8.47 -18.90
CA PRO A 204 -11.35 -7.72 -19.34
C PRO A 204 -11.47 -6.23 -18.96
N HIS A 205 -10.54 -5.75 -18.14
CA HIS A 205 -10.44 -4.32 -17.84
C HIS A 205 -10.11 -3.52 -19.11
N PRO A 206 -10.83 -2.42 -19.41
CA PRO A 206 -10.71 -1.67 -20.67
C PRO A 206 -9.32 -1.03 -20.95
N VAL A 207 -8.36 -1.14 -20.04
CA VAL A 207 -7.05 -0.46 -20.15
C VAL A 207 -6.06 -1.20 -21.07
N ALA A 208 -6.32 -2.46 -21.45
CA ALA A 208 -5.42 -3.24 -22.32
C ALA A 208 -5.58 -2.97 -23.82
N ALA A 209 -6.58 -2.20 -24.25
CA ALA A 209 -6.90 -1.99 -25.66
C ALA A 209 -6.23 -0.75 -26.30
N GLY A 210 -5.63 0.15 -25.51
CA GLY A 210 -5.26 1.50 -25.98
C GLY A 210 -3.85 1.72 -26.51
N HIS A 211 -2.99 0.71 -26.69
CA HIS A 211 -1.63 0.89 -27.24
C HIS A 211 -1.30 -0.15 -28.31
N ARG A 212 -2.16 -0.25 -29.33
CA ARG A 212 -1.81 -0.81 -30.64
C ARG A 212 -2.12 0.23 -31.71
N THR A 213 -1.18 1.13 -31.93
CA THR A 213 -0.95 1.83 -33.19
C THR A 213 0.53 2.13 -33.28
#